data_AF-A0A409Y404-F1
#
_entry.id   AF-A0A409Y404-F1
#
_cell.length_a   1.000
_cell.length_b   1.000
_cell.length_c   1.000
_cell.angle_alpha   90.00
_cell.angle_beta   90.00
_cell.angle_gamma   90.00
#
_symmetry.space_group_name_H-M   'P 1'
#
loop_
_entity.id
_entity.type
_entity.pdbx_description
1 polymer ?
#
loop_
_entity_poly.entity_id
_entity_poly.type
_entity_poly.pdbx_seq_one_letter_code
_entity_poly.pdbx_strand_id
1 'polypeptide(L)'
;VPQGIGSAFFQVDEADDTSVLSVGPIVAANIEYSHSRVMYSMSEYLRFLLGVKRRSIEGMQPEESQRAETVISLMEKHVIAIAESIHEPSLLRHVLVHADPHGHNILVGDNGDITGIIDWEFNYISPAILAVDYPLWLSSEGRLDPRFASDFQLWEESPPERQRLCHFFETELNRRSPELYHCLDKGRVLRAAVGWLLDTLPDLGFDRMGSWAKATFFEG
;
A
#
# COMPACT_ATOMS: atom_id res chain seq x y z
N VAL A 1 -10.89 -4.36 -21.41
CA VAL A 1 -11.48 -3.26 -20.60
C VAL A 1 -10.30 -2.52 -19.97
N PRO A 2 -10.11 -1.21 -20.17
CA PRO A 2 -9.09 -0.47 -19.43
C PRO A 2 -9.54 -0.46 -17.97
N GLN A 3 -8.83 -1.19 -17.11
CA GLN A 3 -9.06 -1.19 -15.67
C GLN A 3 -8.05 -0.19 -15.11
N GLY A 4 -8.53 0.90 -14.52
CA GLY A 4 -7.67 1.88 -13.85
C GLY A 4 -7.54 1.57 -12.36
N ILE A 5 -6.56 2.19 -11.72
CA ILE A 5 -6.33 2.17 -10.28
C ILE A 5 -7.22 3.23 -9.64
N GLY A 6 -8.07 2.82 -8.72
CA GLY A 6 -8.97 3.72 -8.01
C GLY A 6 -10.11 3.02 -7.28
N SER A 7 -10.84 3.80 -6.49
CA SER A 7 -12.04 3.42 -5.76
C SER A 7 -13.16 4.41 -6.06
N ALA A 8 -14.39 4.01 -5.82
CA ALA A 8 -15.53 4.91 -5.80
C ALA A 8 -15.64 5.57 -4.42
N PHE A 9 -15.73 6.89 -4.38
CA PHE A 9 -15.92 7.65 -3.14
C PHE A 9 -16.84 8.85 -3.39
N PHE A 10 -17.47 9.36 -2.34
CA PHE A 10 -18.24 10.59 -2.40
C PHE A 10 -17.35 11.78 -2.07
N GLN A 11 -17.37 12.79 -2.93
CA GLN A 11 -16.75 14.08 -2.68
C GLN A 11 -17.86 15.11 -2.43
N VAL A 12 -17.74 15.89 -1.36
CA VAL A 12 -18.64 17.00 -1.10
C VAL A 12 -18.13 18.20 -1.90
N ASP A 13 -18.97 18.77 -2.75
CA ASP A 13 -18.68 20.03 -3.43
C ASP A 13 -18.91 21.18 -2.43
N GLU A 14 -17.82 21.88 -2.08
CA GLU A 14 -17.88 22.99 -1.12
C GLU A 14 -18.73 24.17 -1.62
N ALA A 15 -18.98 24.28 -2.93
CA ALA A 15 -19.74 25.38 -3.50
C ALA A 15 -21.25 25.26 -3.27
N ASP A 16 -21.79 24.03 -3.18
CA ASP A 16 -23.23 23.79 -3.11
C ASP A 16 -23.68 22.70 -2.12
N ASP A 17 -22.76 22.14 -1.33
CA ASP A 17 -23.01 21.09 -0.33
C ASP A 17 -23.62 19.81 -0.96
N THR A 18 -23.39 19.58 -2.26
CA THR A 18 -23.83 18.37 -2.94
C THR A 18 -22.75 17.30 -2.91
N SER A 19 -23.17 16.04 -2.71
CA SER A 19 -22.27 14.89 -2.79
C SER A 19 -22.20 14.37 -4.23
N VAL A 20 -21.01 14.41 -4.82
CA VAL A 20 -20.74 13.87 -6.15
C VAL A 20 -20.00 12.55 -6.02
N LEU A 21 -20.50 11.50 -6.70
CA LEU A 21 -19.79 10.24 -6.81
C LEU A 21 -18.56 10.42 -7.72
N SER A 22 -17.38 10.17 -7.18
CA SER A 22 -16.09 10.29 -7.85
C SER A 22 -15.39 8.95 -7.90
N VAL A 23 -14.49 8.78 -8.87
CA VAL A 23 -13.68 7.55 -9.01
C VAL A 23 -12.21 7.92 -9.21
N GLY A 24 -11.35 7.47 -8.30
CA GLY A 24 -9.92 7.73 -8.37
C GLY A 24 -9.15 7.12 -7.20
N PRO A 25 -7.84 7.38 -7.08
CA PRO A 25 -7.01 6.77 -6.05
C PRO A 25 -7.42 7.26 -4.66
N ILE A 26 -7.66 6.32 -3.73
CA ILE A 26 -7.83 6.63 -2.31
C ILE A 26 -6.46 6.86 -1.69
N VAL A 27 -6.31 7.98 -0.97
CA VAL A 27 -5.14 8.31 -0.17
C VAL A 27 -5.51 8.28 1.31
N ALA A 28 -5.53 7.08 1.87
CA ALA A 28 -5.94 6.82 3.25
C ALA A 28 -7.29 7.48 3.59
N ALA A 29 -7.51 7.86 4.86
CA ALA A 29 -8.73 8.49 5.33
C ALA A 29 -8.86 9.98 4.97
N ASN A 30 -7.90 10.56 4.23
CA ASN A 30 -7.86 12.00 3.98
C ASN A 30 -8.26 12.32 2.53
N ILE A 31 -9.56 12.55 2.36
CA ILE A 31 -10.21 12.83 1.07
C ILE A 31 -9.59 14.05 0.36
N GLU A 32 -9.01 15.00 1.09
CA GLU A 32 -8.36 16.19 0.53
C GLU A 32 -7.17 15.86 -0.38
N TYR A 33 -6.58 14.68 -0.21
CA TYR A 33 -5.47 14.21 -1.05
C TYR A 33 -5.91 13.29 -2.19
N SER A 34 -7.20 12.93 -2.26
CA SER A 34 -7.76 12.11 -3.33
C SER A 34 -7.82 12.87 -4.66
N HIS A 35 -7.86 12.14 -5.76
CA HIS A 35 -7.96 12.71 -7.11
C HIS A 35 -9.23 12.17 -7.79
N SER A 36 -9.93 13.00 -8.56
CA SER A 36 -11.14 12.61 -9.32
C SER A 36 -10.86 11.83 -10.61
N ARG A 37 -9.64 11.31 -10.78
CA ARG A 37 -9.20 10.61 -12.00
C ARG A 37 -8.56 9.29 -11.61
N VAL A 38 -9.05 8.21 -12.22
CA VAL A 38 -8.38 6.90 -12.17
C VAL A 38 -7.00 7.00 -12.81
N MET A 39 -6.05 6.23 -12.27
CA MET A 39 -4.70 6.14 -12.83
C MET A 39 -4.63 4.91 -13.73
N TYR A 40 -4.06 5.02 -14.93
CA TYR A 40 -4.04 3.91 -15.89
C TYR A 40 -2.75 3.09 -15.83
N SER A 41 -1.76 3.56 -15.09
CA SER A 41 -0.50 2.84 -14.89
C SER A 41 -0.02 2.92 -13.45
N MET A 42 0.76 1.91 -13.06
CA MET A 42 1.41 1.86 -11.75
C MET A 42 2.37 3.03 -11.54
N SER A 43 3.15 3.41 -12.55
CA SER A 43 4.09 4.55 -12.46
C SER A 43 3.35 5.88 -12.30
N GLU A 44 2.20 6.05 -12.96
CA GLU A 44 1.34 7.22 -12.76
C GLU A 44 0.78 7.28 -11.34
N TYR A 45 0.28 6.16 -10.82
CA TYR A 45 -0.21 6.05 -9.44
C TYR A 45 0.89 6.35 -8.42
N LEU A 46 2.09 5.79 -8.60
CA LEU A 46 3.22 6.03 -7.69
C LEU A 46 3.69 7.48 -7.72
N ARG A 47 3.76 8.12 -8.90
CA ARG A 47 4.04 9.56 -9.02
C ARG A 47 2.99 10.41 -8.31
N PHE A 48 1.72 10.03 -8.42
CA PHE A 48 0.66 10.70 -7.69
C PHE A 48 0.87 10.61 -6.16
N LEU A 49 1.14 9.41 -5.62
CA LEU A 49 1.41 9.22 -4.19
C LEU A 49 2.65 9.98 -3.72
N LEU A 50 3.73 10.00 -4.52
CA LEU A 50 4.92 10.80 -4.25
C LEU A 50 4.60 12.30 -4.20
N GLY A 51 3.76 12.79 -5.12
CA GLY A 51 3.27 14.16 -5.12
C GLY A 51 2.44 14.49 -3.87
N VAL A 52 1.61 13.57 -3.39
CA VAL A 52 0.90 13.73 -2.11
C VAL A 52 1.90 13.82 -0.95
N LYS A 53 2.86 12.89 -0.88
CA LYS A 53 3.86 12.87 0.19
C LYS A 53 4.69 14.15 0.20
N ARG A 54 5.01 14.73 -0.97
CA ARG A 54 5.66 16.06 -1.05
C ARG A 54 4.83 17.16 -0.42
N ARG A 55 3.52 17.22 -0.68
CA ARG A 55 2.65 18.23 -0.04
C ARG A 55 2.66 18.14 1.48
N SER A 56 2.83 16.94 2.05
CA SER A 56 2.92 16.78 3.50
C SER A 56 4.17 17.41 4.14
N ILE A 57 5.17 17.82 3.35
CA ILE A 57 6.36 18.53 3.87
C ILE A 57 6.13 20.04 3.99
N GLU A 58 5.01 20.55 3.47
CA GLU A 58 4.63 21.96 3.59
C GLU A 58 4.43 22.30 5.07
N GLY A 59 5.17 23.31 5.56
CA GLY A 59 5.13 23.73 6.96
C GLY A 59 6.16 23.07 7.88
N MET A 60 6.96 22.11 7.39
CA MET A 60 8.13 21.60 8.12
C MET A 60 9.24 22.64 8.25
N GLN A 61 10.16 22.46 9.21
CA GLN A 61 11.35 23.31 9.28
C GLN A 61 12.24 23.12 8.02
N PRO A 62 12.98 24.14 7.57
CA PRO A 62 13.76 24.06 6.33
C PRO A 62 14.71 22.86 6.26
N GLU A 63 15.40 22.54 7.37
CA GLU A 63 16.31 21.39 7.42
C GLU A 63 15.57 20.05 7.29
N GLU A 64 14.40 19.93 7.93
CA GLU A 64 13.57 18.73 7.87
C GLU A 64 12.96 18.54 6.48
N SER A 65 12.44 19.62 5.89
CA SER A 65 11.90 19.62 4.53
C SER A 65 12.97 19.20 3.50
N GLN A 66 14.20 19.70 3.65
CA GLN A 66 15.31 19.31 2.78
C GLN A 66 15.69 17.82 2.91
N ARG A 67 15.68 17.26 4.14
CA ARG A 67 15.89 15.83 4.36
C ARG A 67 14.75 15.01 3.74
N ALA A 68 13.50 15.39 4.00
CA ALA A 68 12.31 14.73 3.47
C ALA A 68 12.30 14.71 1.93
N GLU A 69 12.60 15.83 1.27
CA GLU A 69 12.66 15.88 -0.20
C GLU A 69 13.77 15.00 -0.78
N THR A 70 14.90 14.88 -0.07
CA THR A 70 15.98 13.97 -0.47
C THR A 70 15.52 12.51 -0.44
N VAL A 71 14.79 12.12 0.62
CA VAL A 71 14.21 10.77 0.75
C VAL A 71 13.15 10.52 -0.32
N ILE A 72 12.24 11.46 -0.56
CA ILE A 72 11.20 11.33 -1.60
C ILE A 72 11.83 11.23 -2.98
N SER A 73 12.84 12.04 -3.30
CA SER A 73 13.52 11.99 -4.59
C SER A 73 14.25 10.67 -4.82
N LEU A 74 14.87 10.12 -3.77
CA LEU A 74 15.47 8.78 -3.80
C LEU A 74 14.39 7.72 -4.10
N MET A 75 13.28 7.77 -3.37
CA MET A 75 12.13 6.89 -3.55
C MET A 75 11.59 6.94 -4.97
N GLU A 76 11.33 8.14 -5.47
CA GLU A 76 10.83 8.35 -6.84
C GLU A 76 11.74 7.70 -7.87
N LYS A 77 13.04 7.96 -7.80
CA LYS A 77 14.01 7.39 -8.75
C LYS A 77 13.92 5.86 -8.81
N HIS A 78 13.95 5.20 -7.65
CA HIS A 78 14.05 3.73 -7.60
C HIS A 78 12.69 3.05 -7.81
N VAL A 79 11.65 3.53 -7.15
CA VAL A 79 10.30 2.93 -7.21
C VAL A 79 9.70 3.06 -8.61
N ILE A 80 9.89 4.20 -9.28
CA ILE A 80 9.43 4.38 -10.66
C ILE A 80 10.22 3.49 -11.62
N ALA A 81 11.54 3.39 -11.48
CA ALA A 81 12.34 2.50 -12.31
C ALA A 81 11.90 1.02 -12.17
N ILE A 82 11.61 0.57 -10.95
CA ILE A 82 11.07 -0.78 -10.71
C ILE A 82 9.71 -0.93 -11.40
N ALA A 83 8.79 0.02 -11.18
CA ALA A 83 7.45 -0.03 -11.76
C ALA A 83 7.47 -0.07 -13.29
N GLU A 84 8.34 0.71 -13.93
CA GLU A 84 8.49 0.78 -15.39
C GLU A 84 9.16 -0.47 -15.99
N SER A 85 9.93 -1.23 -15.19
CA SER A 85 10.56 -2.48 -15.63
C SER A 85 9.62 -3.69 -15.67
N ILE A 86 8.43 -3.58 -15.06
CA ILE A 86 7.46 -4.67 -14.97
C ILE A 86 6.54 -4.63 -16.19
N HIS A 87 6.57 -5.71 -16.96
CA HIS A 87 5.74 -5.88 -18.17
C HIS A 87 4.89 -7.15 -18.15
N GLU A 88 5.01 -7.96 -17.11
CA GLU A 88 4.32 -9.25 -17.03
C GLU A 88 2.80 -9.06 -16.85
N PRO A 89 1.95 -9.59 -17.74
CA PRO A 89 0.50 -9.39 -17.67
C PRO A 89 -0.16 -9.91 -16.39
N SER A 90 0.34 -11.01 -15.82
CA SER A 90 -0.17 -11.60 -14.56
C SER A 90 0.01 -10.63 -13.38
N LEU A 91 1.12 -9.89 -13.33
CA LEU A 91 1.44 -8.90 -12.31
C LEU A 91 0.63 -7.61 -12.49
N LEU A 92 0.35 -7.24 -13.75
CA LEU A 92 -0.31 -5.99 -14.13
C LEU A 92 -1.84 -6.11 -14.28
N ARG A 93 -2.41 -7.31 -14.20
CA ARG A 93 -3.87 -7.49 -14.22
C ARG A 93 -4.48 -6.73 -13.05
N HIS A 94 -5.57 -6.01 -13.29
CA HIS A 94 -6.23 -5.30 -12.20
C HIS A 94 -7.20 -6.24 -11.50
N VAL A 95 -7.22 -6.16 -10.18
CA VAL A 95 -8.07 -6.96 -9.30
C VAL A 95 -8.83 -6.03 -8.35
N LEU A 96 -9.99 -6.50 -7.89
CA LEU A 96 -10.74 -5.85 -6.85
C LEU A 96 -10.13 -6.20 -5.48
N VAL A 97 -9.89 -5.19 -4.66
CA VAL A 97 -9.29 -5.29 -3.33
C VAL A 97 -10.31 -4.85 -2.30
N HIS A 98 -10.43 -5.59 -1.19
CA HIS A 98 -11.37 -5.30 -0.10
C HIS A 98 -10.97 -4.07 0.74
N ALA A 99 -9.67 -3.79 0.83
CA ALA A 99 -9.01 -2.79 1.69
C ALA A 99 -9.08 -3.05 3.20
N ASP A 100 -10.13 -3.71 3.71
CA ASP A 100 -10.26 -4.00 5.16
C ASP A 100 -10.61 -5.47 5.48
N PRO A 101 -9.73 -6.44 5.16
CA PRO A 101 -10.02 -7.87 5.33
C PRO A 101 -9.76 -8.37 6.77
N HIS A 102 -10.25 -7.66 7.79
CA HIS A 102 -10.09 -8.09 9.18
C HIS A 102 -11.14 -9.13 9.62
N GLY A 103 -10.89 -9.83 10.73
CA GLY A 103 -11.70 -10.98 11.16
C GLY A 103 -13.21 -10.72 11.30
N HIS A 104 -13.63 -9.49 11.64
CA HIS A 104 -15.07 -9.16 11.72
C HIS A 104 -15.77 -9.09 10.36
N ASN A 105 -15.02 -9.00 9.26
CA ASN A 105 -15.53 -8.91 7.89
C ASN A 105 -15.51 -10.27 7.18
N ILE A 106 -15.10 -11.34 7.89
CA ILE A 106 -15.01 -12.71 7.36
C ILE A 106 -16.05 -13.57 8.05
N LEU A 107 -17.01 -14.08 7.28
CA LEU A 107 -18.03 -15.00 7.77
C LEU A 107 -17.49 -16.44 7.73
N VAL A 108 -17.69 -17.16 8.82
CA VAL A 108 -17.23 -18.54 8.99
C VAL A 108 -18.43 -19.42 9.29
N GLY A 109 -18.55 -20.54 8.57
CA GLY A 109 -19.58 -21.54 8.78
C GLY A 109 -19.27 -22.50 9.93
N ASP A 110 -20.21 -23.37 10.27
CA ASP A 110 -20.11 -24.30 11.41
C ASP A 110 -18.88 -25.22 11.38
N ASN A 111 -18.32 -25.48 10.18
CA ASN A 111 -17.15 -26.33 9.98
C ASN A 111 -15.82 -25.56 9.92
N GLY A 112 -15.83 -24.24 10.13
CA GLY A 112 -14.64 -23.39 10.00
C GLY A 112 -14.34 -22.92 8.57
N ASP A 113 -15.20 -23.24 7.59
CA ASP A 113 -15.06 -22.77 6.21
C ASP A 113 -15.45 -21.29 6.09
N ILE A 114 -14.71 -20.52 5.28
CA ILE A 114 -15.10 -19.14 4.95
C ILE A 114 -16.32 -19.19 4.03
N THR A 115 -17.43 -18.62 4.48
CA THR A 115 -18.72 -18.61 3.76
C THR A 115 -19.02 -17.27 3.08
N GLY A 116 -18.34 -16.21 3.47
CA GLY A 116 -18.53 -14.89 2.88
C GLY A 116 -17.50 -13.86 3.36
N ILE A 117 -17.37 -12.80 2.56
CA ILE A 117 -16.64 -11.58 2.91
C ILE A 117 -17.64 -10.43 2.77
N ILE A 118 -17.79 -9.65 3.82
CA ILE A 118 -18.74 -8.52 3.91
C ILE A 118 -17.99 -7.20 4.08
N ASP A 119 -18.72 -6.10 4.01
CA ASP A 119 -18.18 -4.75 4.25
C ASP A 119 -17.21 -4.23 3.17
N TRP A 120 -17.67 -4.28 1.92
CA TRP A 120 -16.90 -3.87 0.74
C TRP A 120 -16.85 -2.34 0.55
N GLU A 121 -17.19 -1.51 1.54
CA GLU A 121 -17.33 -0.07 1.32
C GLU A 121 -16.02 0.64 0.97
N PHE A 122 -14.88 0.09 1.41
CA PHE A 122 -13.54 0.60 1.11
C PHE A 122 -12.85 -0.09 -0.08
N ASN A 123 -13.60 -0.83 -0.90
CA ASN A 123 -13.00 -1.58 -2.00
C ASN A 123 -12.30 -0.67 -3.03
N TYR A 124 -11.26 -1.17 -3.68
CA TYR A 124 -10.59 -0.46 -4.77
C TYR A 124 -10.04 -1.40 -5.83
N ILE A 125 -9.78 -0.89 -7.01
CA ILE A 125 -9.13 -1.59 -8.11
C ILE A 125 -7.63 -1.28 -8.07
N SER A 126 -6.80 -2.30 -8.15
CA SER A 126 -5.34 -2.18 -8.15
C SER A 126 -4.67 -3.29 -8.96
N PRO A 127 -3.47 -3.10 -9.54
CA PRO A 127 -2.72 -4.17 -10.17
C PRO A 127 -2.41 -5.27 -9.16
N ALA A 128 -2.46 -6.54 -9.59
CA ALA A 128 -2.26 -7.70 -8.72
C ALA A 128 -0.95 -7.62 -7.92
N ILE A 129 0.12 -7.09 -8.52
CA ILE A 129 1.40 -6.88 -7.84
C ILE A 129 1.32 -5.95 -6.62
N LEU A 130 0.43 -4.96 -6.64
CA LEU A 130 0.18 -4.07 -5.50
C LEU A 130 -0.92 -4.59 -4.57
N ALA A 131 -1.86 -5.38 -5.10
CA ALA A 131 -3.04 -5.84 -4.37
C ALA A 131 -2.80 -7.10 -3.51
N VAL A 132 -1.94 -8.02 -3.96
CA VAL A 132 -1.68 -9.27 -3.25
C VAL A 132 -0.67 -9.03 -2.15
N ASP A 133 -1.12 -9.08 -0.90
CA ASP A 133 -0.29 -8.82 0.26
C ASP A 133 -0.59 -9.80 1.41
N TYR A 134 0.26 -9.77 2.43
CA TYR A 134 -0.02 -10.43 3.71
C TYR A 134 -1.23 -9.78 4.39
N PRO A 135 -1.97 -10.53 5.22
CA PRO A 135 -2.81 -9.93 6.25
C PRO A 135 -1.99 -8.92 7.07
N LEU A 136 -2.59 -7.77 7.41
CA LEU A 136 -1.88 -6.66 8.05
C LEU A 136 -1.15 -7.08 9.34
N TRP A 137 -1.78 -7.93 10.15
CA TRP A 137 -1.22 -8.46 11.41
C TRP A 137 0.00 -9.38 11.20
N LEU A 138 0.16 -9.92 10.00
CA LEU A 138 1.26 -10.81 9.63
C LEU A 138 2.41 -10.07 8.93
N SER A 139 2.11 -8.93 8.28
CA SER A 139 3.10 -8.19 7.51
C SER A 139 4.25 -7.65 8.37
N SER A 140 5.45 -7.73 7.84
CA SER A 140 6.69 -7.20 8.45
C SER A 140 7.52 -6.42 7.42
N GLU A 141 6.86 -5.87 6.41
CA GLU A 141 7.49 -5.20 5.28
C GLU A 141 7.36 -3.67 5.37
N GLY A 142 8.31 -2.95 4.77
CA GLY A 142 8.27 -1.49 4.69
C GLY A 142 8.19 -0.83 6.06
N ARG A 143 7.15 -0.03 6.28
CA ARG A 143 6.88 0.66 7.56
C ARG A 143 6.51 -0.26 8.72
N LEU A 144 6.20 -1.53 8.44
CA LEU A 144 5.86 -2.55 9.46
C LEU A 144 7.06 -3.44 9.81
N ASP A 145 8.21 -3.22 9.17
CA ASP A 145 9.46 -3.89 9.53
C ASP A 145 9.92 -3.39 10.90
N PRO A 146 10.19 -4.28 11.89
CA PRO A 146 10.64 -3.88 13.22
C PRO A 146 11.88 -2.97 13.25
N ARG A 147 12.69 -2.96 12.19
CA ARG A 147 13.87 -2.08 12.06
C ARG A 147 13.51 -0.62 11.78
N PHE A 148 12.33 -0.36 11.20
CA PHE A 148 11.92 0.96 10.71
C PHE A 148 10.53 1.38 11.23
N ALA A 149 9.81 0.49 11.91
CA ALA A 149 8.50 0.75 12.46
C ALA A 149 8.53 1.87 13.50
N SER A 150 7.37 2.51 13.69
CA SER A 150 7.21 3.51 14.75
C SER A 150 7.13 2.85 16.12
N ASP A 151 7.41 3.59 17.17
CA ASP A 151 7.25 3.12 18.56
C ASP A 151 5.79 2.76 18.90
N PHE A 152 4.81 3.22 18.10
CA PHE A 152 3.40 2.90 18.25
C PHE A 152 3.00 1.58 17.57
N GLN A 153 3.92 0.95 16.82
CA GLN A 153 3.61 -0.29 16.13
C GLN A 153 3.55 -1.44 17.14
N LEU A 154 2.36 -2.00 17.29
CA LEU A 154 2.14 -3.22 18.04
C LEU A 154 2.07 -4.41 17.08
N TRP A 155 2.64 -5.53 17.51
CA TRP A 155 2.46 -6.80 16.84
C TRP A 155 1.89 -7.80 17.84
N GLU A 156 0.94 -8.60 17.38
CA GLU A 156 0.29 -9.60 18.21
C GLU A 156 1.23 -10.77 18.55
N GLU A 157 2.18 -11.04 17.65
CA GLU A 157 3.05 -12.22 17.72
C GLU A 157 4.52 -11.88 17.93
N SER A 158 5.21 -12.80 18.62
CA SER A 158 6.67 -12.79 18.78
C SER A 158 7.38 -12.89 17.42
N PRO A 159 8.62 -12.38 17.27
CA PRO A 159 9.34 -12.45 15.99
C PRO A 159 9.49 -13.86 15.42
N PRO A 160 9.83 -14.91 16.21
CA PRO A 160 9.91 -16.28 15.69
C PRO A 160 8.55 -16.81 15.21
N GLU A 161 7.48 -16.50 15.93
CA GLU A 161 6.13 -16.96 15.57
C GLU A 161 5.63 -16.26 14.29
N ARG A 162 5.88 -14.96 14.15
CA ARG A 162 5.59 -14.24 12.91
C ARG A 162 6.34 -14.83 11.73
N GLN A 163 7.62 -15.14 11.87
CA GLN A 163 8.39 -15.79 10.81
C GLN A 163 7.78 -17.14 10.42
N ARG A 164 7.37 -17.95 11.40
CA ARG A 164 6.69 -19.22 11.17
C ARG A 164 5.38 -19.04 10.40
N LEU A 165 4.56 -18.07 10.80
CA LEU A 165 3.27 -17.78 10.17
C LEU A 165 3.43 -17.20 8.75
N CYS A 166 4.42 -16.33 8.51
CA CYS A 166 4.74 -15.82 7.18
C CYS A 166 5.14 -16.97 6.25
N HIS A 167 6.03 -17.85 6.71
CA HIS A 167 6.46 -19.01 5.95
C HIS A 167 5.30 -19.97 5.63
N PHE A 168 4.42 -20.21 6.61
CA PHE A 168 3.21 -21.00 6.40
C PHE A 168 2.29 -20.37 5.36
N PHE A 169 2.05 -19.06 5.44
CA PHE A 169 1.22 -18.31 4.49
C PHE A 169 1.79 -18.37 3.07
N GLU A 170 3.09 -18.08 2.90
CA GLU A 170 3.76 -18.16 1.60
C GLU A 170 3.65 -19.57 1.00
N THR A 171 3.87 -20.61 1.82
CA THR A 171 3.78 -22.01 1.41
C THR A 171 2.37 -22.36 0.94
N GLU A 172 1.35 -22.03 1.73
CA GLU A 172 -0.04 -22.30 1.38
C GLU A 172 -0.53 -21.48 0.18
N LEU A 173 -0.10 -20.22 0.06
CA LEU A 173 -0.42 -19.37 -1.08
C LEU A 173 0.19 -19.94 -2.35
N ASN A 174 1.48 -20.31 -2.34
CA ASN A 174 2.15 -20.92 -3.49
C ASN A 174 1.49 -22.26 -3.88
N ARG A 175 1.13 -23.08 -2.89
CA ARG A 175 0.45 -24.36 -3.12
C ARG A 175 -0.93 -24.18 -3.78
N ARG A 176 -1.70 -23.17 -3.36
CA ARG A 176 -3.08 -22.93 -3.84
C ARG A 176 -3.13 -22.09 -5.11
N SER A 177 -2.22 -21.13 -5.25
CA SER A 177 -2.13 -20.21 -6.38
C SER A 177 -0.69 -19.70 -6.56
N PRO A 178 0.12 -20.41 -7.36
CA PRO A 178 1.47 -19.97 -7.70
C PRO A 178 1.51 -18.57 -8.35
N GLU A 179 0.46 -18.21 -9.11
CA GLU A 179 0.32 -16.88 -9.72
C GLU A 179 0.19 -15.78 -8.65
N LEU A 180 -0.63 -15.98 -7.61
CA LEU A 180 -0.76 -15.01 -6.53
C LEU A 180 0.51 -14.95 -5.68
N TYR A 181 1.16 -16.10 -5.43
CA TYR A 181 2.45 -16.11 -4.76
C TYR A 181 3.52 -15.32 -5.53
N HIS A 182 3.55 -15.44 -6.86
CA HIS A 182 4.43 -14.63 -7.70
C HIS A 182 4.14 -13.13 -7.60
N CYS A 183 2.86 -12.73 -7.53
CA CYS A 183 2.47 -11.34 -7.26
C CYS A 183 2.93 -10.87 -5.86
N LEU A 184 2.78 -11.71 -4.84
CA LEU A 184 3.26 -11.45 -3.49
C LEU A 184 4.78 -11.22 -3.50
N ASP A 185 5.56 -12.14 -4.05
CA ASP A 185 7.02 -12.04 -4.07
C ASP A 185 7.50 -10.80 -4.85
N LYS A 186 7.04 -10.64 -6.10
CA LYS A 186 7.51 -9.55 -6.98
C LYS A 186 7.06 -8.17 -6.56
N GLY A 187 5.94 -8.07 -5.86
CA GLY A 187 5.40 -6.78 -5.42
C GLY A 187 5.95 -6.27 -4.09
N ARG A 188 6.77 -7.05 -3.38
CA ARG A 188 7.30 -6.73 -2.04
C ARG A 188 7.77 -5.28 -1.90
N VAL A 189 8.72 -4.86 -2.75
CA VAL A 189 9.30 -3.51 -2.68
C VAL A 189 8.28 -2.42 -3.02
N LEU A 190 7.42 -2.66 -4.01
CA LEU A 190 6.42 -1.69 -4.45
C LEU A 190 5.31 -1.51 -3.40
N ARG A 191 4.82 -2.58 -2.80
CA ARG A 191 3.84 -2.52 -1.71
C ARG A 191 4.42 -1.84 -0.47
N ALA A 192 5.65 -2.17 -0.09
CA ALA A 192 6.36 -1.48 0.98
C ALA A 192 6.51 0.03 0.70
N ALA A 193 6.83 0.42 -0.54
CA ALA A 193 6.88 1.82 -0.95
C ALA A 193 5.51 2.51 -0.85
N VAL A 194 4.44 1.87 -1.35
CA VAL A 194 3.06 2.39 -1.21
C VAL A 194 2.71 2.56 0.27
N GLY A 195 3.06 1.59 1.12
CA GLY A 195 2.87 1.65 2.56
C GLY A 195 3.51 2.89 3.19
N TRP A 196 4.75 3.22 2.81
CA TRP A 196 5.44 4.44 3.27
C TRP A 196 4.82 5.73 2.73
N LEU A 197 4.41 5.74 1.46
CA LEU A 197 3.79 6.93 0.84
C LEU A 197 2.41 7.23 1.42
N LEU A 198 1.70 6.21 1.91
CA LEU A 198 0.42 6.34 2.59
C LEU A 198 0.57 6.46 4.12
N ASP A 199 1.78 6.33 4.69
CA ASP A 199 1.98 6.40 6.13
C ASP A 199 1.70 7.82 6.65
N THR A 200 0.80 7.92 7.63
CA THR A 200 0.43 9.17 8.31
C THR A 200 1.06 9.28 9.68
N LEU A 201 1.78 8.25 10.15
CA LEU A 201 2.47 8.30 11.42
C LEU A 201 3.64 9.30 11.39
N PRO A 202 3.95 9.97 12.52
CA PRO A 202 5.07 10.88 12.59
C PRO A 202 6.39 10.24 12.11
N ASP A 203 7.10 10.92 11.22
CA ASP A 203 8.43 10.57 10.75
C ASP A 203 9.19 11.85 10.41
N LEU A 204 9.80 12.47 11.43
CA LEU A 204 10.45 13.78 11.28
C LEU A 204 11.54 13.72 10.21
N GLY A 205 11.44 14.58 9.19
CA GLY A 205 12.36 14.58 8.05
C GLY A 205 12.37 13.29 7.23
N PHE A 206 11.40 12.40 7.43
CA PHE A 206 11.31 11.07 6.83
C PHE A 206 12.52 10.17 7.13
N ASP A 207 13.04 10.23 8.36
CA ASP A 207 14.23 9.47 8.77
C ASP A 207 14.00 7.95 8.76
N ARG A 208 12.83 7.46 9.18
CA ARG A 208 12.50 6.02 9.15
C ARG A 208 12.32 5.53 7.73
N MET A 209 11.53 6.25 6.93
CA MET A 209 11.36 5.97 5.50
C MET A 209 12.69 5.99 4.75
N GLY A 210 13.56 6.97 5.04
CA GLY A 210 14.89 7.11 4.45
C GLY A 210 15.83 5.97 4.83
N SER A 211 15.75 5.49 6.09
CA SER A 211 16.52 4.33 6.55
C SER A 211 16.08 3.05 5.84
N TRP A 212 14.77 2.83 5.70
CA TRP A 212 14.22 1.72 4.92
C TRP A 212 14.65 1.79 3.45
N ALA A 213 14.54 2.96 2.82
CA ALA A 213 14.91 3.15 1.42
C ALA A 213 16.39 2.86 1.19
N LYS A 214 17.27 3.28 2.11
CA LYS A 214 18.70 2.98 2.03
C LYS A 214 18.99 1.49 2.11
N ALA A 215 18.44 0.83 3.13
CA ALA A 215 18.59 -0.61 3.31
C ALA A 215 18.04 -1.40 2.11
N THR A 216 16.95 -0.95 1.51
CA THR A 216 16.28 -1.64 0.40
C THR A 216 17.00 -1.44 -0.94
N PHE A 217 17.51 -0.24 -1.23
CA PHE A 217 18.05 0.08 -2.56
C PHE A 217 19.58 0.02 -2.66
N PHE A 218 20.30 -0.03 -1.54
CA PHE A 218 21.77 -0.02 -1.53
C PHE A 218 22.41 -1.17 -0.76
N GLU A 219 21.69 -1.82 0.15
CA GLU A 219 22.23 -2.90 1.01
C GLU A 219 21.67 -4.29 0.68
N GLY A 220 20.70 -4.36 -0.24
CA GLY A 220 20.01 -5.59 -0.68
C GLY A 220 20.51 -6.17 -1.99
#